data_AF-A0A6P7KZS7-F1
#
_entry.id   AF-A0A6P7KZS7-F1
#
_cell.length_a   1.000
_cell.length_b   1.000
_cell.length_c   1.000
_cell.angle_alpha   90.00
_cell.angle_beta   90.00
_cell.angle_gamma   90.00
#
_symmetry.space_group_name_H-M   'P 1'
#
loop_
_entity.id
_entity.type
_entity.pdbx_description
1 polymer ?
#
loop_
_entity_poly.entity_id
_entity_poly.type
_entity_poly.pdbx_seq_one_letter_code
_entity_poly.pdbx_strand_id
1 'polypeptide(L)'
;MASSWALVVSTAVVWVSLGSAFEDEPIIEQREINYADDLRKAMLQSPVDLTDLLQGGVPLDGVPMPRGSHPLHFEPPAERYYVQFPLGRPTSDNLQSICANGDRRPRYPKSYFPSSGFSGQGRKGSSVNKAEAWFSICCNGNPTWTTNVTLCCLTRAWEQSIKVYCREEFSIKTSHFHCCKERGDKRLNCFNDDAPNPDYEPTEEIPMPPLQSKAKFKFDPTICQTPRYAGRIGAA
;
A
#
# COMPACT_ATOMS: atom_id res chain seq x y z
N MET A 1 -36.00 -69.21 6.48
CA MET A 1 -35.50 -70.02 5.35
C MET A 1 -34.59 -69.11 4.53
N ALA A 2 -33.35 -69.55 4.30
CA ALA A 2 -32.37 -69.20 3.24
C ALA A 2 -32.51 -67.85 2.49
N SER A 3 -31.47 -67.07 2.16
CA SER A 3 -30.02 -67.29 2.04
C SER A 3 -29.35 -65.94 1.75
N SER A 4 -28.01 -65.90 1.87
CA SER A 4 -27.07 -64.93 1.27
C SER A 4 -27.40 -64.63 -0.22
N TRP A 5 -26.79 -63.68 -0.91
CA TRP A 5 -25.50 -63.81 -1.62
C TRP A 5 -24.95 -62.41 -1.91
N ALA A 6 -23.66 -62.25 -1.63
CA ALA A 6 -22.87 -61.08 -2.03
C ALA A 6 -22.68 -61.07 -3.55
N LEU A 7 -22.75 -59.89 -4.16
CA LEU A 7 -22.26 -59.66 -5.52
C LEU A 7 -21.19 -58.57 -5.47
N VAL A 8 -19.95 -59.05 -5.51
CA VAL A 8 -18.75 -58.29 -5.86
C VAL A 8 -18.80 -58.05 -7.37
N VAL A 9 -18.91 -56.81 -7.80
CA VAL A 9 -18.79 -56.45 -9.22
C VAL A 9 -17.40 -55.87 -9.45
N SER A 10 -16.56 -56.71 -10.05
CA SER A 10 -15.24 -56.38 -10.56
C SER A 10 -15.34 -55.38 -11.72
N THR A 11 -14.76 -54.19 -11.56
CA THR A 11 -14.44 -53.32 -12.70
C THR A 11 -12.96 -53.40 -13.00
N ALA A 12 -12.64 -53.99 -14.16
CA ALA A 12 -11.29 -54.06 -14.70
C ALA A 12 -10.73 -52.65 -14.94
N VAL A 13 -9.58 -52.35 -14.33
CA VAL A 13 -8.84 -51.12 -14.60
C VAL A 13 -7.96 -51.36 -15.83
N VAL A 14 -8.31 -50.71 -16.94
CA VAL A 14 -7.46 -50.66 -18.14
C VAL A 14 -6.33 -49.67 -17.84
N TRP A 15 -5.11 -50.19 -17.69
CA TRP A 15 -3.90 -49.36 -17.62
C TRP A 15 -3.55 -48.90 -19.04
N VAL A 16 -3.72 -47.60 -19.31
CA VAL A 16 -3.18 -46.95 -20.49
C VAL A 16 -1.78 -46.46 -20.15
N SER A 17 -0.78 -47.09 -20.75
CA SER A 17 0.62 -46.67 -20.70
C SER A 17 0.82 -45.44 -21.59
N LEU A 18 0.78 -44.25 -21.00
CA LEU A 18 1.38 -43.06 -21.60
C LEU A 18 2.76 -42.86 -20.96
N GLY A 19 3.78 -43.35 -21.67
CA GLY A 19 5.15 -43.01 -21.41
C GLY A 19 5.33 -41.50 -21.55
N SER A 20 5.87 -40.88 -20.50
CA SER A 20 6.52 -39.58 -20.59
C SER A 20 7.96 -39.79 -20.18
N ALA A 21 8.85 -39.38 -21.08
CA ALA A 21 10.29 -39.44 -20.90
C ALA A 21 10.69 -38.65 -19.66
N PHE A 22 11.49 -39.30 -18.81
CA PHE A 22 12.14 -38.74 -17.65
C PHE A 22 13.39 -38.01 -18.15
N GLU A 23 13.35 -36.68 -18.20
CA GLU A 23 14.55 -35.86 -18.43
C GLU A 23 15.35 -35.80 -17.13
N ASP A 24 16.67 -36.05 -17.25
CA ASP A 24 17.64 -36.03 -16.16
C ASP A 24 17.69 -34.66 -15.45
N GLU A 25 17.48 -34.67 -14.14
CA GLU A 25 17.76 -33.54 -13.24
C GLU A 25 19.28 -33.46 -12.97
N PRO A 26 19.96 -32.33 -13.23
CA PRO A 26 21.31 -32.12 -12.75
C PRO A 26 21.30 -31.83 -11.24
N ILE A 27 21.97 -32.69 -10.48
CA ILE A 27 22.23 -32.53 -9.05
C ILE A 27 22.94 -31.18 -8.82
N ILE A 28 22.25 -30.20 -8.26
CA ILE A 28 22.89 -28.96 -7.78
C ILE A 28 23.51 -29.27 -6.42
N GLU A 29 24.82 -29.51 -6.40
CA GLU A 29 25.59 -29.44 -5.16
C GLU A 29 25.49 -28.03 -4.58
N GLN A 30 24.88 -27.91 -3.40
CA GLN A 30 24.94 -26.69 -2.63
C GLN A 30 26.37 -26.52 -2.08
N ARG A 31 27.14 -25.62 -2.70
CA ARG A 31 28.39 -25.13 -2.10
C ARG A 31 28.05 -24.31 -0.87
N GLU A 32 28.39 -24.80 0.33
CA GLU A 32 28.36 -24.00 1.55
C GLU A 32 29.36 -22.85 1.43
N ILE A 33 28.86 -21.61 1.46
CA ILE A 33 29.70 -20.41 1.54
C ILE A 33 29.88 -20.10 3.02
N ASN A 34 31.07 -20.40 3.55
CA ASN A 34 31.42 -20.08 4.93
C ASN A 34 31.80 -18.59 5.05
N TYR A 35 30.83 -17.75 5.40
CA TYR A 35 30.94 -16.29 5.47
C TYR A 35 32.00 -15.80 6.49
N ALA A 36 32.41 -16.65 7.43
CA ALA A 36 33.40 -16.32 8.46
C ALA A 36 34.84 -16.18 7.92
N ASP A 37 35.21 -16.91 6.87
CA ASP A 37 36.57 -16.89 6.33
C ASP A 37 36.84 -15.68 5.41
N ASP A 38 35.84 -15.22 4.66
CA ASP A 38 35.96 -14.02 3.82
C ASP A 38 36.06 -12.73 4.66
N LEU A 39 35.36 -12.67 5.79
CA LEU A 39 35.46 -11.56 6.76
C LEU A 39 36.86 -11.51 7.40
N ARG A 40 37.45 -12.65 7.75
CA ARG A 40 38.84 -12.69 8.25
C ARG A 40 39.85 -12.24 7.21
N LYS A 41 39.64 -12.59 5.93
CA LYS A 41 40.51 -12.18 4.82
C LYS A 41 40.44 -10.69 4.53
N ALA A 42 39.26 -10.07 4.69
CA ALA A 42 39.07 -8.63 4.54
C ALA A 42 39.66 -7.82 5.72
N MET A 43 39.63 -8.37 6.94
CA MET A 43 40.17 -7.70 8.13
C MET A 43 41.70 -7.79 8.29
N LEU A 44 42.38 -8.58 7.45
CA LEU A 44 43.85 -8.75 7.48
C LEU A 44 44.60 -7.91 6.43
N GLN A 45 43.95 -6.96 5.78
CA GLN A 45 44.66 -5.97 4.98
C GLN A 45 45.27 -4.88 5.89
N SER A 46 46.59 -4.81 5.81
CA SER A 46 47.57 -3.98 6.54
C SER A 46 47.10 -2.59 7.00
N PRO A 47 47.61 -2.08 8.14
CA PRO A 47 47.41 -0.68 8.53
C PRO A 47 47.98 0.27 7.47
N VAL A 48 47.24 1.35 7.20
CA VAL A 48 47.67 2.45 6.34
C VAL A 48 48.66 3.32 7.13
N ASP A 49 49.87 3.46 6.59
CA ASP A 49 50.94 4.26 7.17
C ASP A 49 50.65 5.76 6.95
N LEU A 50 50.45 6.51 8.03
CA LEU A 50 50.05 7.92 8.01
C LEU A 50 51.25 8.87 7.81
N THR A 51 52.45 8.34 7.59
CA THR A 51 53.68 9.13 7.51
C THR A 51 53.94 9.72 6.11
N ASP A 52 53.28 9.22 5.06
CA ASP A 52 53.43 9.70 3.67
C ASP A 52 52.59 10.96 3.33
N LEU A 53 51.74 11.44 4.25
CA LEU A 53 50.92 12.65 4.02
C LEU A 53 51.56 13.96 4.49
N LEU A 54 52.75 13.91 5.13
CA LEU A 54 53.38 15.10 5.73
C LEU A 54 54.60 15.64 4.97
N GLN A 55 55.00 15.04 3.84
CA GLN A 55 56.17 15.48 3.08
C GLN A 55 55.83 15.83 1.61
N GLY A 56 54.99 16.86 1.40
CA GLY A 56 54.66 17.31 0.05
C GLY A 56 54.03 18.70 0.04
N GLY A 57 54.83 19.74 0.23
CA GLY A 57 54.39 21.12 0.02
C GLY A 57 54.12 21.37 -1.46
N VAL A 58 52.86 21.65 -1.81
CA VAL A 58 52.45 22.10 -3.15
C VAL A 58 51.70 23.43 -3.01
N PRO A 59 51.95 24.46 -3.86
CA PRO A 59 51.45 25.82 -3.66
C PRO A 59 49.93 25.97 -3.76
N LEU A 60 49.43 26.95 -2.99
CA LEU A 60 48.05 27.41 -2.90
C LEU A 60 47.50 27.90 -4.25
N ASP A 61 46.48 27.22 -4.78
CA ASP A 61 45.43 27.87 -5.56
C ASP A 61 44.14 27.02 -5.51
N GLY A 62 43.06 27.62 -5.02
CA GLY A 62 41.69 27.12 -5.23
C GLY A 62 41.02 26.29 -4.13
N VAL A 63 41.29 26.51 -2.83
CA VAL A 63 40.52 25.84 -1.76
C VAL A 63 39.14 26.51 -1.58
N PRO A 64 38.01 25.81 -1.79
CA PRO A 64 36.70 26.32 -1.40
C PRO A 64 36.58 26.28 0.12
N MET A 65 36.19 27.41 0.72
CA MET A 65 35.97 27.55 2.16
C MET A 65 35.03 26.46 2.69
N PRO A 66 35.29 25.85 3.86
CA PRO A 66 34.30 25.03 4.52
C PRO A 66 33.18 25.96 4.99
N ARG A 67 32.04 25.94 4.29
CA ARG A 67 30.80 26.48 4.85
C ARG A 67 30.52 25.65 6.10
N GLY A 68 30.65 26.29 7.26
CA GLY A 68 30.25 25.73 8.53
C GLY A 68 28.86 25.12 8.38
N SER A 69 28.80 23.80 8.51
CA SER A 69 27.56 23.07 8.67
C SER A 69 27.04 23.42 10.06
N HIS A 70 26.20 24.46 10.13
CA HIS A 70 25.18 24.48 11.16
C HIS A 70 24.44 23.14 11.09
N PRO A 71 24.12 22.49 12.22
CA PRO A 71 23.29 21.30 12.18
C PRO A 71 21.91 21.77 11.76
N LEU A 72 21.66 21.77 10.44
CA LEU A 72 20.32 21.68 9.93
C LEU A 72 19.77 20.40 10.54
N HIS A 73 18.67 20.52 11.29
CA HIS A 73 17.80 19.39 11.58
C HIS A 73 17.70 18.57 10.29
N PHE A 74 18.32 17.39 10.28
CA PHE A 74 18.18 16.45 9.19
C PHE A 74 16.82 15.78 9.41
N GLU A 75 15.78 16.57 9.16
CA GLU A 75 14.43 16.06 9.13
C GLU A 75 14.41 15.00 8.03
N PRO A 76 14.06 13.74 8.34
CA PRO A 76 14.03 12.68 7.35
C PRO A 76 13.20 13.14 6.15
N PRO A 77 13.67 12.97 4.90
CA PRO A 77 12.96 13.46 3.71
C PRO A 77 11.48 13.05 3.58
N ALA A 78 11.06 12.02 4.32
CA ALA A 78 9.68 11.55 4.39
C ALA A 78 8.73 12.45 5.21
N GLU A 79 9.23 13.26 6.15
CA GLU A 79 8.40 14.13 6.99
C GLU A 79 7.91 15.35 6.19
N ARG A 80 8.79 15.96 5.38
CA ARG A 80 8.44 17.09 4.50
C ARG A 80 7.36 16.77 3.46
N TYR A 81 7.25 15.52 3.03
CA TYR A 81 6.26 15.07 2.04
C TYR A 81 5.33 14.00 2.61
N TYR A 82 4.94 14.20 3.87
CA TYR A 82 3.99 13.34 4.54
C TYR A 82 2.65 13.31 3.80
N VAL A 83 2.01 12.14 3.83
CA VAL A 83 0.68 11.90 3.25
C VAL A 83 -0.16 11.27 4.34
N GLN A 84 -1.30 11.88 4.67
CA GLN A 84 -2.34 11.32 5.53
C GLN A 84 -2.97 10.11 4.85
N PHE A 85 -2.33 8.96 4.99
CA PHE A 85 -2.71 7.70 4.38
C PHE A 85 -2.40 6.56 5.36
N PRO A 86 -3.31 5.58 5.50
CA PRO A 86 -4.60 5.43 4.79
C PRO A 86 -5.72 6.36 5.28
N LEU A 87 -6.89 6.34 4.63
CA LEU A 87 -8.10 7.00 5.14
C LEU A 87 -8.89 6.05 6.03
N GLY A 88 -9.56 6.56 7.06
CA GLY A 88 -10.37 5.76 7.98
C GLY A 88 -11.63 5.20 7.33
N ARG A 89 -12.21 4.14 7.91
CA ARG A 89 -13.43 3.53 7.40
C ARG A 89 -14.62 4.49 7.61
N PRO A 90 -15.47 4.72 6.60
CA PRO A 90 -16.72 5.44 6.80
C PRO A 90 -17.66 4.72 7.77
N THR A 91 -18.16 5.45 8.76
CA THR A 91 -19.14 5.01 9.77
C THR A 91 -20.28 6.03 9.83
N SER A 92 -21.35 5.73 10.57
CA SER A 92 -22.39 6.72 10.86
C SER A 92 -21.84 7.98 11.53
N ASP A 93 -20.83 7.81 12.38
CA ASP A 93 -20.35 8.84 13.28
C ASP A 93 -19.45 9.84 12.55
N ASN A 94 -18.63 9.36 11.61
CA ASN A 94 -17.75 10.22 10.81
C ASN A 94 -18.35 10.65 9.46
N LEU A 95 -19.54 10.15 9.07
CA LEU A 95 -20.19 10.47 7.79
C LEU A 95 -20.31 11.97 7.56
N GLN A 96 -20.75 12.70 8.58
CA GLN A 96 -20.95 14.14 8.46
C GLN A 96 -19.61 14.85 8.23
N SER A 97 -18.56 14.46 8.95
CA SER A 97 -17.21 15.00 8.79
C SER A 97 -16.63 14.73 7.42
N ILE A 98 -16.83 13.52 6.87
CA ILE A 98 -16.38 13.16 5.51
C ILE A 98 -16.91 14.17 4.48
N CYS A 99 -18.21 14.49 4.55
CA CYS A 99 -18.85 15.39 3.60
C CYS A 99 -18.62 16.87 3.90
N ALA A 100 -18.74 17.29 5.15
CA ALA A 100 -18.63 18.69 5.54
C ALA A 100 -17.18 19.21 5.43
N ASN A 101 -16.19 18.38 5.75
CA ASN A 101 -14.77 18.75 5.71
C ASN A 101 -14.08 18.31 4.42
N GLY A 102 -14.83 17.92 3.39
CA GLY A 102 -14.26 17.37 2.15
C GLY A 102 -13.30 18.30 1.43
N ASP A 103 -13.50 19.62 1.53
CA ASP A 103 -12.62 20.66 0.98
C ASP A 103 -11.52 21.11 1.96
N ARG A 104 -11.60 20.78 3.24
CA ARG A 104 -10.60 21.16 4.27
C ARG A 104 -9.64 20.04 4.64
N ARG A 105 -9.42 19.10 3.70
CA ARG A 105 -8.50 17.98 3.86
C ARG A 105 -7.47 17.99 2.73
N PRO A 106 -6.22 17.54 2.98
CA PRO A 106 -5.10 17.82 2.10
C PRO A 106 -5.29 17.17 0.73
N ARG A 107 -4.77 17.82 -0.30
CA ARG A 107 -4.70 17.27 -1.66
C ARG A 107 -3.26 16.99 -2.03
N TYR A 108 -3.02 15.89 -2.74
CA TYR A 108 -1.67 15.46 -3.12
C TYR A 108 -1.47 15.50 -4.65
N PRO A 109 -1.43 16.67 -5.29
CA PRO A 109 -1.13 16.77 -6.72
C PRO A 109 0.28 16.25 -7.01
N LYS A 110 0.58 15.90 -8.27
CA LYS A 110 1.94 15.44 -8.63
C LYS A 110 3.03 16.45 -8.27
N SER A 111 2.71 17.75 -8.29
CA SER A 111 3.61 18.85 -7.92
C SER A 111 3.91 18.92 -6.42
N TYR A 112 3.15 18.23 -5.57
CA TYR A 112 3.44 18.15 -4.14
C TYR A 112 4.72 17.35 -3.88
N PHE A 113 5.03 16.37 -4.73
CA PHE A 113 6.21 15.52 -4.57
C PHE A 113 7.38 16.01 -5.44
N PRO A 114 8.63 15.82 -5.00
CA PRO A 114 9.80 15.99 -5.85
C PRO A 114 9.75 15.09 -7.10
N SER A 115 10.51 15.46 -8.13
CA SER A 115 10.51 14.77 -9.42
C SER A 115 10.98 13.31 -9.37
N SER A 116 11.71 12.91 -8.32
CA SER A 116 12.23 11.55 -8.14
C SER A 116 12.30 11.17 -6.65
N GLY A 117 12.43 9.88 -6.35
CA GLY A 117 12.61 9.37 -4.97
C GLY A 117 11.32 9.21 -4.13
N PHE A 118 10.19 9.77 -4.56
CA PHE A 118 8.93 9.78 -3.79
C PHE A 118 7.79 8.99 -4.45
N SER A 119 8.11 7.98 -5.27
CA SER A 119 7.10 7.22 -6.00
C SER A 119 6.10 6.51 -5.07
N GLY A 120 6.54 6.03 -3.91
CA GLY A 120 5.68 5.41 -2.89
C GLY A 120 4.68 6.40 -2.29
N GLN A 121 5.16 7.54 -1.81
CA GLN A 121 4.34 8.64 -1.28
C GLN A 121 3.37 9.17 -2.35
N GLY A 122 3.83 9.29 -3.59
CA GLY A 122 3.00 9.64 -4.74
C GLY A 122 1.82 8.68 -4.95
N ARG A 123 2.02 7.37 -4.77
CA ARG A 123 0.92 6.38 -4.86
C ARG A 123 -0.05 6.49 -3.69
N LYS A 124 0.46 6.69 -2.47
CA LYS A 124 -0.39 6.97 -1.29
C LYS A 124 -1.25 8.21 -1.52
N GLY A 125 -0.65 9.32 -1.94
CA GLY A 125 -1.37 10.57 -2.21
C GLY A 125 -2.38 10.44 -3.36
N SER A 126 -2.02 9.71 -4.42
CA SER A 126 -2.96 9.37 -5.50
C SER A 126 -4.16 8.55 -4.99
N SER A 127 -3.93 7.60 -4.08
CA SER A 127 -4.99 6.82 -3.45
C SER A 127 -5.93 7.69 -2.61
N VAL A 128 -5.38 8.58 -1.78
CA VAL A 128 -6.18 9.54 -0.99
C VAL A 128 -7.03 10.40 -1.92
N ASN A 129 -6.42 11.03 -2.93
CA ASN A 129 -7.14 11.88 -3.88
C ASN A 129 -8.24 11.10 -4.63
N LYS A 130 -8.03 9.82 -4.97
CA LYS A 130 -9.08 8.99 -5.60
C LYS A 130 -10.27 8.80 -4.65
N ALA A 131 -10.01 8.41 -3.40
CA ALA A 131 -11.06 8.22 -2.40
C ALA A 131 -11.84 9.51 -2.15
N GLU A 132 -11.14 10.63 -1.94
CA GLU A 132 -11.72 11.96 -1.78
C GLU A 132 -12.62 12.39 -2.95
N ALA A 133 -12.14 12.18 -4.18
CA ALA A 133 -12.91 12.49 -5.37
C ALA A 133 -14.14 11.58 -5.53
N TRP A 134 -14.17 10.41 -4.91
CA TRP A 134 -15.33 9.52 -4.90
C TRP A 134 -16.28 9.83 -3.73
N PHE A 135 -15.76 10.25 -2.58
CA PHE A 135 -16.57 10.78 -1.49
C PHE A 135 -17.36 12.01 -1.93
N SER A 136 -16.77 12.90 -2.72
CA SER A 136 -17.51 14.06 -3.26
C SER A 136 -18.68 13.65 -4.17
N ILE A 137 -18.58 12.53 -4.91
CA ILE A 137 -19.71 11.98 -5.69
C ILE A 137 -20.81 11.49 -4.75
N CYS A 138 -20.44 10.87 -3.63
CA CYS A 138 -21.40 10.36 -2.66
C CYS A 138 -22.09 11.48 -1.88
N CYS A 139 -21.32 12.47 -1.42
CA CYS A 139 -21.81 13.61 -0.65
C CYS A 139 -22.66 14.58 -1.49
N ASN A 140 -22.32 14.75 -2.77
CA ASN A 140 -23.12 15.51 -3.73
C ASN A 140 -24.09 14.61 -4.53
N GLY A 141 -24.45 13.45 -3.95
CA GLY A 141 -25.36 12.49 -4.56
C GLY A 141 -26.77 13.03 -4.75
N ASN A 142 -27.69 12.17 -5.20
CA ASN A 142 -29.07 12.58 -5.41
C ASN A 142 -29.69 13.06 -4.08
N PRO A 143 -30.39 14.21 -4.04
CA PRO A 143 -31.07 14.71 -2.84
C PRO A 143 -32.04 13.72 -2.17
N THR A 144 -32.49 12.69 -2.90
CA THR A 144 -33.36 11.63 -2.37
C THR A 144 -32.63 10.54 -1.58
N TRP A 145 -31.29 10.55 -1.54
CA TRP A 145 -30.52 9.56 -0.81
C TRP A 145 -30.69 9.74 0.70
N THR A 146 -31.03 8.64 1.37
CA THR A 146 -31.03 8.59 2.83
C THR A 146 -29.59 8.49 3.36
N THR A 147 -29.39 8.81 4.64
CA THR A 147 -28.08 8.67 5.30
C THR A 147 -27.47 7.28 5.10
N ASN A 148 -28.29 6.22 5.12
CA ASN A 148 -27.83 4.85 4.89
C ASN A 148 -27.31 4.61 3.46
N VAL A 149 -27.95 5.21 2.45
CA VAL A 149 -27.49 5.12 1.05
C VAL A 149 -26.21 5.92 0.86
N THR A 150 -26.10 7.09 1.47
CA THR A 150 -24.88 7.90 1.46
C THR A 150 -23.72 7.17 2.14
N LEU A 151 -23.93 6.60 3.34
CA LEU A 151 -22.94 5.80 4.05
C LEU A 151 -22.50 4.58 3.23
N CYS A 152 -23.45 3.94 2.56
CA CYS A 152 -23.17 2.85 1.62
C CYS A 152 -22.27 3.29 0.48
N CYS A 153 -22.57 4.42 -0.16
CA CYS A 153 -21.74 4.97 -1.22
C CYS A 153 -20.32 5.25 -0.72
N LEU A 154 -20.18 5.93 0.43
CA LEU A 154 -18.89 6.24 1.04
C LEU A 154 -18.10 4.97 1.34
N THR A 155 -18.73 3.98 1.97
CA THR A 155 -18.07 2.70 2.29
C THR A 155 -17.56 2.01 1.02
N ARG A 156 -18.36 1.99 -0.06
CA ARG A 156 -17.94 1.38 -1.34
C ARG A 156 -16.83 2.17 -2.02
N ALA A 157 -16.88 3.49 -1.97
CA ALA A 157 -15.81 4.33 -2.48
C ALA A 157 -14.49 4.05 -1.74
N TRP A 158 -14.55 3.97 -0.41
CA TRP A 158 -13.40 3.65 0.44
C TRP A 158 -12.83 2.25 0.15
N GLU A 159 -13.67 1.20 0.19
CA GLU A 159 -13.24 -0.18 -0.10
C GLU A 159 -12.63 -0.30 -1.51
N GLN A 160 -13.26 0.35 -2.50
CA GLN A 160 -12.76 0.35 -3.88
C GLN A 160 -11.42 1.08 -4.00
N SER A 161 -11.20 2.14 -3.22
CA SER A 161 -9.94 2.91 -3.26
C SER A 161 -8.78 2.06 -2.76
N ILE A 162 -8.98 1.31 -1.67
CA ILE A 162 -8.02 0.34 -1.11
C ILE A 162 -7.73 -0.76 -2.13
N LYS A 163 -8.78 -1.31 -2.76
CA LYS A 163 -8.61 -2.34 -3.79
C LYS A 163 -7.77 -1.86 -4.97
N VAL A 164 -8.04 -0.65 -5.46
CA VAL A 164 -7.26 -0.04 -6.55
C VAL A 164 -5.82 0.20 -6.13
N TYR A 165 -5.59 0.78 -4.94
CA TYR A 165 -4.27 1.01 -4.39
C TYR A 165 -3.45 -0.27 -4.27
N CYS A 166 -4.00 -1.31 -3.63
CA CYS A 166 -3.25 -2.56 -3.46
C CYS A 166 -2.94 -3.22 -4.80
N ARG A 167 -3.85 -3.17 -5.78
CA ARG A 167 -3.57 -3.66 -7.14
C ARG A 167 -2.41 -2.89 -7.79
N GLU A 168 -2.38 -1.57 -7.65
CA GLU A 168 -1.29 -0.73 -8.14
C GLU A 168 0.03 -1.04 -7.41
N GLU A 169 0.01 -1.18 -6.08
CA GLU A 169 1.19 -1.56 -5.28
C GLU A 169 1.78 -2.91 -5.72
N PHE A 170 0.95 -3.93 -5.94
CA PHE A 170 1.42 -5.25 -6.39
C PHE A 170 1.91 -5.27 -7.85
N SER A 171 1.56 -4.27 -8.66
CA SER A 171 2.05 -4.17 -10.03
C SER A 171 3.50 -3.67 -10.14
N ILE A 172 4.07 -3.21 -9.02
CA ILE A 172 5.40 -2.59 -8.95
C ILE A 172 6.30 -3.45 -8.05
N LYS A 173 7.55 -3.68 -8.45
CA LYS A 173 8.54 -4.48 -7.69
C LYS A 173 9.17 -3.69 -6.54
N THR A 174 8.37 -3.13 -5.64
CA THR A 174 8.82 -2.46 -4.41
C THR A 174 8.21 -3.14 -3.19
N SER A 175 8.75 -2.90 -1.98
CA SER A 175 8.09 -3.34 -0.75
C SER A 175 6.68 -2.77 -0.69
N HIS A 176 5.68 -3.65 -0.80
CA HIS A 176 4.27 -3.26 -0.77
C HIS A 176 3.86 -2.77 0.62
N PHE A 177 2.86 -1.89 0.66
CA PHE A 177 2.21 -1.49 1.90
C PHE A 177 1.70 -2.72 2.66
N HIS A 178 2.03 -2.83 3.95
CA HIS A 178 1.85 -4.07 4.70
C HIS A 178 0.38 -4.51 4.77
N CYS A 179 -0.59 -3.58 4.93
CA CYS A 179 -2.01 -3.94 4.90
C CYS A 179 -2.46 -4.60 3.59
N CYS A 180 -1.80 -4.34 2.46
CA CYS A 180 -2.15 -5.01 1.20
C CYS A 180 -1.84 -6.51 1.20
N LYS A 181 -0.96 -6.98 2.10
CA LYS A 181 -0.64 -8.41 2.29
C LYS A 181 -1.79 -9.17 2.95
N GLU A 182 -2.63 -8.47 3.71
CA GLU A 182 -3.84 -9.02 4.33
C GLU A 182 -4.94 -9.31 3.29
N ARG A 183 -5.96 -10.07 3.69
CA ARG A 183 -7.08 -10.47 2.83
C ARG A 183 -8.44 -10.17 3.46
N GLY A 184 -9.45 -9.93 2.62
CA GLY A 184 -10.83 -9.71 3.05
C GLY A 184 -10.95 -8.59 4.08
N ASP A 185 -11.72 -8.84 5.14
CA ASP A 185 -11.98 -7.84 6.18
C ASP A 185 -10.72 -7.52 7.02
N LYS A 186 -9.75 -8.43 7.16
CA LYS A 186 -8.46 -8.13 7.82
C LYS A 186 -7.69 -7.01 7.12
N ARG A 187 -7.75 -6.98 5.79
CA ARG A 187 -7.17 -5.89 5.00
C ARG A 187 -7.88 -4.59 5.33
N LEU A 188 -9.21 -4.58 5.27
CA LEU A 188 -9.99 -3.38 5.52
C LEU A 188 -9.76 -2.84 6.94
N ASN A 189 -9.72 -3.73 7.94
CA ASN A 189 -9.43 -3.35 9.32
C ASN A 189 -8.02 -2.78 9.47
N CYS A 190 -6.99 -3.44 8.90
CA CYS A 190 -5.63 -2.90 8.90
C CYS A 190 -5.56 -1.47 8.33
N PHE A 191 -6.24 -1.21 7.20
CA PHE A 191 -6.31 0.14 6.61
C PHE A 191 -7.06 1.14 7.50
N ASN A 192 -8.05 0.70 8.26
CA ASN A 192 -8.76 1.54 9.21
C ASN A 192 -7.89 1.87 10.43
N ASP A 193 -7.24 0.86 11.00
CA ASP A 193 -6.47 0.96 12.23
C ASP A 193 -5.21 1.82 12.04
N ASP A 194 -4.64 1.80 10.83
CA ASP A 194 -3.50 2.63 10.45
C ASP A 194 -3.88 4.06 10.02
N ALA A 195 -5.16 4.41 9.96
CA ALA A 195 -5.59 5.72 9.49
C ALA A 195 -5.17 6.82 10.49
N PRO A 196 -4.36 7.82 10.08
CA PRO A 196 -3.91 8.88 10.98
C PRO A 196 -5.01 9.90 11.31
N ASN A 197 -6.09 9.94 10.52
CA ASN A 197 -7.23 10.84 10.71
C ASN A 197 -8.54 10.06 10.41
N PRO A 198 -8.97 9.16 11.32
CA PRO A 198 -10.14 8.30 11.10
C PRO A 198 -11.47 9.05 11.17
N ASP A 199 -11.51 10.19 11.86
CA ASP A 199 -12.71 11.00 12.08
C ASP A 199 -12.88 12.15 11.09
N TYR A 200 -11.99 12.21 10.09
CA TYR A 200 -12.08 13.16 8.98
C TYR A 200 -12.07 14.62 9.43
N GLU A 201 -11.22 14.92 10.42
CA GLU A 201 -11.02 16.29 10.91
C GLU A 201 -10.45 17.20 9.81
N PRO A 202 -10.83 18.49 9.80
CA PRO A 202 -10.30 19.46 8.85
C PRO A 202 -8.87 19.83 9.23
N THR A 203 -7.89 19.34 8.48
CA THR A 203 -6.47 19.64 8.73
C THR A 203 -5.94 20.82 7.91
N GLU A 204 -6.72 21.31 6.94
CA GLU A 204 -6.38 22.49 6.14
C GLU A 204 -7.18 23.70 6.61
N GLU A 205 -6.50 24.82 6.84
CA GLU A 205 -7.15 26.08 7.24
C GLU A 205 -7.96 26.70 6.11
N ILE A 206 -7.52 26.51 4.86
CA ILE A 206 -8.10 27.10 3.66
C ILE A 206 -8.74 26.00 2.80
N PRO A 207 -9.94 26.24 2.22
CA PRO A 207 -10.57 25.30 1.30
C PRO A 207 -9.66 24.94 0.12
N MET A 208 -9.46 23.64 -0.06
CA MET A 208 -8.69 23.07 -1.14
C MET A 208 -9.51 22.98 -2.43
N PRO A 209 -8.87 23.19 -3.60
CA PRO A 209 -9.55 23.02 -4.88
C PRO A 209 -10.20 21.64 -5.03
N PRO A 210 -11.33 21.56 -5.76
CA PRO A 210 -12.02 20.30 -5.99
C PRO A 210 -11.13 19.35 -6.81
N LEU A 211 -11.10 18.09 -6.39
CA LEU A 211 -10.38 17.06 -7.12
C LEU A 211 -11.16 16.69 -8.39
N GLN A 212 -10.52 16.88 -9.55
CA GLN A 212 -11.04 16.37 -10.80
C GLN A 212 -10.78 14.86 -10.87
N SER A 213 -11.84 14.06 -10.74
CA SER A 213 -11.72 12.62 -10.84
C SER A 213 -11.34 12.21 -12.27
N LYS A 214 -10.15 11.64 -12.44
CA LYS A 214 -9.74 10.97 -13.70
C LYS A 214 -10.38 9.58 -13.85
N ALA A 215 -10.90 8.99 -12.77
CA ALA A 215 -11.46 7.64 -12.76
C ALA A 215 -12.93 7.68 -12.34
N LYS A 216 -13.84 7.41 -13.27
CA LYS A 216 -15.29 7.41 -13.01
C LYS A 216 -15.66 6.29 -12.04
N PHE A 217 -15.76 6.61 -10.75
CA PHE A 217 -16.52 5.80 -9.81
C PHE A 217 -17.99 5.96 -10.14
N LYS A 218 -18.65 4.82 -10.40
CA LYS A 218 -20.09 4.76 -10.64
C LYS A 218 -20.70 4.00 -9.48
N PHE A 219 -21.65 4.62 -8.82
CA PHE A 219 -22.35 4.03 -7.70
C PHE A 219 -23.79 3.73 -8.10
N ASP A 220 -24.26 2.54 -7.75
CA ASP A 220 -25.64 2.11 -7.91
C ASP A 220 -26.27 1.97 -6.51
N PRO A 221 -27.27 2.80 -6.16
CA PRO A 221 -27.87 2.80 -4.83
C PRO A 221 -28.65 1.51 -4.51
N THR A 222 -29.05 0.72 -5.52
CA THR A 222 -29.78 -0.54 -5.30
C THR A 222 -28.94 -1.57 -4.54
N ILE A 223 -27.61 -1.46 -4.62
CA ILE A 223 -26.65 -2.34 -3.95
C ILE A 223 -26.81 -2.30 -2.42
N CYS A 224 -27.25 -1.17 -1.87
CA CYS A 224 -27.36 -0.93 -0.44
C CYS A 224 -28.58 -1.59 0.20
N GLN A 225 -29.53 -2.01 -0.62
CA GLN A 225 -30.76 -2.68 -0.19
C GLN A 225 -30.56 -4.20 -0.05
N THR A 226 -29.36 -4.71 -0.32
CA THR A 226 -29.08 -6.16 -0.23
C THR A 226 -28.81 -6.60 1.22
N PRO A 227 -29.28 -7.79 1.65
CA PRO A 227 -29.14 -8.27 3.03
C PRO A 227 -27.69 -8.32 3.55
N ARG A 228 -26.72 -8.53 2.64
CA ARG A 228 -25.29 -8.56 2.99
C ARG A 228 -24.74 -7.23 3.48
N TYR A 229 -25.35 -6.10 3.09
CA TYR A 229 -24.87 -4.77 3.48
C TYR A 229 -25.55 -4.29 4.76
N ALA A 230 -26.84 -4.59 4.96
CA ALA A 230 -27.57 -4.25 6.19
C ALA A 230 -26.87 -4.77 7.47
N GLY A 231 -26.26 -5.95 7.43
CA GLY A 231 -25.51 -6.51 8.56
C GLY A 231 -24.12 -5.89 8.83
N ARG A 232 -23.56 -5.10 7.91
CA ARG A 232 -22.25 -4.44 8.07
C ARG A 232 -22.34 -3.01 8.59
N ILE A 233 -23.51 -2.38 8.52
CA ILE A 233 -23.72 -1.01 9.02
C ILE A 233 -23.99 -1.02 10.54
N GLY A 234 -24.51 -2.12 11.09
CA GLY A 234 -24.91 -2.24 12.50
C GLY A 234 -23.88 -2.88 13.44
N ALA A 235 -22.61 -2.97 13.05
CA ALA A 235 -21.55 -3.52 13.89
C ALA A 235 -20.46 -2.45 14.09
N ALA A 236 -20.73 -1.51 14.99
CA ALA A 236 -19.78 -0.62 15.64
C ALA A 236 -20.18 -0.55 17.12
#